data_AF-I0I5Z4-F1
#
_entry.id   AF-I0I5Z4-F1
#
_cell.length_a   1.000
_cell.length_b   1.000
_cell.length_c   1.000
_cell.angle_alpha   90.00
_cell.angle_beta   90.00
_cell.angle_gamma   90.00
#
_symmetry.space_group_name_H-M   'P 1'
#
loop_
_entity.id
_entity.type
_entity.pdbx_description
1 polymer ?
#
loop_
_entity_poly.entity_id
_entity_poly.type
_entity_poly.pdbx_seq_one_letter_code
_entity_poly.pdbx_strand_id
1 'polypeptide(L)'
;MAQSEINIAIDDKSPEIYFDEIAEQVNGGPKRYGGITNLKILWQNFEENSLLLNLLAGQAPDYETFLAERRRLMALHIKRRFEMSG
;
A
#
# COMPACT_ATOMS: atom_id res chain seq x y z
N MET A 1 -4.86 14.03 -12.67
CA MET A 1 -5.26 12.84 -13.45
C MET A 1 -5.98 11.93 -12.48
N ALA A 2 -7.24 11.60 -12.76
CA ALA A 2 -8.10 10.89 -11.81
C ALA A 2 -7.64 9.44 -11.64
N GLN A 3 -7.68 8.93 -10.40
CA GLN A 3 -7.41 7.53 -9.97
C GLN A 3 -8.33 6.47 -10.62
N SER A 4 -8.93 6.73 -11.79
CA SER A 4 -10.04 5.95 -12.34
C SER A 4 -9.64 4.56 -12.83
N GLU A 5 -8.47 4.43 -13.46
CA GLU A 5 -8.01 3.14 -14.03
C GLU A 5 -7.72 2.09 -12.95
N ILE A 6 -7.17 2.53 -11.81
CA ILE A 6 -6.89 1.66 -10.66
C ILE A 6 -8.21 1.21 -10.01
N ASN A 7 -9.15 2.14 -9.79
CA ASN A 7 -10.42 1.82 -9.14
C ASN A 7 -11.25 0.79 -9.93
N ILE A 8 -11.20 0.82 -11.27
CA ILE A 8 -11.90 -0.15 -12.13
C ILE A 8 -11.24 -1.54 -12.05
N ALA A 9 -9.91 -1.61 -11.95
CA ALA A 9 -9.16 -2.87 -11.93
C ALA A 9 -9.24 -3.63 -10.57
N ILE A 10 -9.73 -2.97 -9.52
CA ILE A 10 -9.85 -3.51 -8.15
C ILE A 10 -11.25 -4.09 -7.87
N ASP A 11 -12.27 -3.65 -8.62
CA ASP A 11 -13.70 -3.72 -8.27
C ASP A 11 -14.15 -5.02 -7.59
N ASP A 12 -14.04 -6.17 -8.27
CA ASP A 12 -14.57 -7.45 -7.77
C ASP A 12 -13.51 -8.36 -7.10
N LYS A 13 -12.32 -7.82 -6.79
CA LYS A 13 -11.19 -8.59 -6.24
C LYS A 13 -11.11 -8.46 -4.72
N SER A 14 -10.89 -9.60 -4.04
CA SER A 14 -10.55 -9.57 -2.63
C SER A 14 -9.20 -8.86 -2.41
N PRO A 15 -8.98 -8.23 -1.23
CA PRO A 15 -7.71 -7.58 -0.91
C PRO A 15 -6.49 -8.51 -1.06
N GLU A 16 -6.64 -9.78 -0.71
CA GLU A 16 -5.59 -10.81 -0.84
C GLU A 16 -5.15 -10.95 -2.30
N ILE A 17 -6.09 -11.17 -3.23
CA ILE A 17 -5.79 -11.29 -4.67
C ILE A 17 -5.14 -10.00 -5.17
N TYR A 18 -5.66 -8.85 -4.76
CA TYR A 18 -5.14 -7.55 -5.17
C TYR A 18 -3.68 -7.34 -4.75
N PHE A 19 -3.34 -7.62 -3.48
CA PHE A 19 -1.98 -7.43 -2.98
C PHE A 19 -1.01 -8.49 -3.50
N ASP A 20 -1.46 -9.73 -3.72
CA ASP A 20 -0.65 -10.77 -4.36
C ASP A 20 -0.27 -10.38 -5.80
N GLU A 21 -1.20 -9.81 -6.57
CA GLU A 21 -0.93 -9.32 -7.91
C GLU A 21 0.01 -8.11 -7.93
N ILE A 22 -0.08 -7.22 -6.93
CA ILE A 22 0.91 -6.14 -6.75
C ILE A 22 2.29 -6.72 -6.46
N ALA A 23 2.38 -7.73 -5.59
CA ALA A 23 3.62 -8.42 -5.29
C ALA A 23 4.18 -9.12 -6.53
N GLU A 24 3.35 -9.75 -7.36
CA GLU A 24 3.74 -10.34 -8.64
C GLU A 24 4.35 -9.27 -9.58
N GLN A 25 3.67 -8.14 -9.75
CA GLN A 25 4.10 -7.06 -10.64
C GLN A 25 5.49 -6.51 -10.28
N VAL A 26 5.77 -6.31 -8.99
CA VAL A 26 7.08 -5.78 -8.56
C VAL A 26 8.20 -6.83 -8.56
N ASN A 27 7.86 -8.10 -8.81
CA ASN A 27 8.78 -9.22 -8.97
C ASN A 27 8.97 -9.62 -10.45
N GLY A 28 8.60 -8.76 -11.40
CA GLY A 28 8.80 -8.98 -12.84
C GLY A 28 7.58 -9.56 -13.56
N GLY A 29 6.45 -9.69 -12.87
CA GLY A 29 5.16 -10.01 -13.47
C GLY A 29 4.60 -8.89 -14.35
N PRO A 30 3.45 -9.14 -15.00
CA PRO A 30 2.81 -8.16 -15.86
C PRO A 30 2.38 -6.91 -15.06
N LYS A 31 2.45 -5.75 -15.71
CA LYS A 31 2.00 -4.49 -15.14
C LYS A 31 0.47 -4.43 -15.17
N ARG A 32 -0.16 -4.61 -14.01
CA ARG A 32 -1.61 -4.60 -13.78
C ARG A 32 -2.08 -3.30 -13.12
N TYR A 33 -1.28 -2.73 -12.23
CA TYR A 33 -1.65 -1.60 -11.37
C TYR A 33 -0.63 -0.47 -11.39
N GLY A 34 -1.07 0.74 -11.74
CA GLY A 34 -0.23 1.94 -11.66
C GLY A 34 1.11 1.80 -12.38
N GLY A 35 2.14 2.52 -11.93
CA GLY A 35 3.48 2.56 -12.56
C GLY A 35 4.60 1.81 -11.85
N ILE A 36 4.37 1.31 -10.63
CA ILE A 36 5.44 0.84 -9.74
C ILE A 36 5.75 -0.64 -10.03
N THR A 37 6.94 -0.93 -10.56
CA THR A 37 7.41 -2.30 -10.87
C THR A 37 8.66 -2.69 -10.07
N ASN A 38 9.03 -1.90 -9.07
CA ASN A 38 10.20 -2.13 -8.24
C ASN A 38 9.79 -2.23 -6.77
N LEU A 39 10.20 -3.32 -6.10
CA LEU A 39 9.83 -3.59 -4.71
C LEU A 39 10.27 -2.48 -3.75
N LYS A 40 11.47 -1.90 -3.92
CA LYS A 40 11.95 -0.82 -3.05
C LYS A 40 11.12 0.46 -3.20
N ILE A 41 10.74 0.79 -4.44
CA ILE A 41 9.87 1.94 -4.72
C ILE A 41 8.47 1.71 -4.14
N LEU A 42 7.95 0.48 -4.24
CA LEU A 42 6.67 0.12 -3.64
C LEU A 42 6.70 0.25 -2.10
N TRP A 43 7.76 -0.23 -1.45
CA TRP A 43 7.93 -0.10 -0.01
C TRP A 43 7.98 1.36 0.44
N GLN A 44 8.75 2.19 -0.27
CA GLN A 44 8.81 3.62 0.02
C GLN A 44 7.42 4.26 -0.13
N ASN A 45 6.69 3.91 -1.20
CA ASN A 45 5.33 4.40 -1.41
C ASN A 45 4.37 3.99 -0.28
N PHE A 46 4.51 2.76 0.24
CA PHE A 46 3.71 2.29 1.38
C PHE A 46 4.05 3.08 2.65
N GLU A 47 5.33 3.29 2.96
CA GLU A 47 5.75 4.07 4.13
C GLU A 47 5.23 5.52 4.05
N GLU A 48 5.41 6.19 2.91
CA GLU A 48 4.96 7.57 2.68
C GLU A 48 3.45 7.73 2.87
N ASN A 49 2.68 6.69 2.52
CA ASN A 49 1.22 6.69 2.65
C ASN A 49 0.72 6.04 3.95
N SER A 50 1.62 5.73 4.89
CA SER A 50 1.32 5.09 6.18
C SER A 50 0.54 3.78 6.01
N LEU A 51 0.89 3.01 4.98
CA LEU A 51 0.33 1.70 4.71
C LEU A 51 1.15 0.59 5.37
N LEU A 52 0.42 -0.46 5.70
CA LEU A 52 0.90 -1.67 6.34
C LEU A 52 1.68 -2.54 5.34
N LEU A 53 2.97 -2.80 5.60
CA LEU A 53 3.80 -3.63 4.71
C LEU A 53 3.38 -5.11 4.69
N ASN A 54 2.73 -5.60 5.75
CA ASN A 54 2.23 -6.99 5.80
C ASN A 54 1.13 -7.29 4.76
N LEU A 55 0.51 -6.25 4.19
CA LEU A 55 -0.43 -6.39 3.08
C LEU A 55 0.24 -7.05 1.87
N LEU A 56 1.51 -6.76 1.61
CA LEU A 56 2.28 -7.38 0.51
C LEU A 56 2.68 -8.84 0.77
N ALA A 57 2.45 -9.34 1.98
CA ALA A 57 2.67 -10.74 2.34
C ALA A 57 1.37 -11.57 2.26
N GLY A 58 0.32 -11.03 1.64
CA GLY A 58 -1.00 -11.68 1.57
C GLY A 58 -1.73 -11.71 2.92
N GLN A 59 -1.21 -11.04 3.95
CA GLN A 59 -1.81 -10.98 5.28
C GLN A 59 -2.59 -9.68 5.42
N ALA A 60 -3.73 -9.59 4.74
CA ALA A 60 -4.67 -8.50 4.95
C ALA A 60 -5.38 -8.70 6.30
N PRO A 61 -5.16 -7.82 7.30
CA PRO A 61 -5.91 -7.90 8.54
C PRO A 61 -7.39 -7.53 8.28
N ASP A 62 -8.26 -7.84 9.24
CA ASP A 62 -9.63 -7.35 9.19
C ASP A 62 -9.67 -5.82 9.13
N TYR A 63 -10.81 -5.29 8.68
CA TYR A 63 -10.97 -3.87 8.42
C TYR A 63 -10.70 -2.98 9.65
N GLU A 64 -11.11 -3.42 10.85
CA GLU A 64 -10.93 -2.64 12.08
C GLU A 64 -9.46 -2.61 12.50
N THR A 65 -8.79 -3.76 12.43
CA THR A 65 -7.35 -3.87 12.68
C THR A 65 -6.55 -3.04 11.67
N PHE A 66 -6.90 -3.09 10.39
CA PHE A 66 -6.32 -2.25 9.35
C PHE A 66 -6.45 -0.76 9.68
N LEU A 67 -7.66 -0.31 10.03
CA LEU A 67 -7.92 1.09 10.35
C LEU A 67 -7.15 1.56 11.59
N ALA A 68 -7.10 0.74 12.64
CA ALA A 68 -6.39 1.08 13.87
C ALA A 68 -4.89 1.27 13.61
N GLU A 69 -4.27 0.35 12.89
CA GLU A 69 -2.85 0.39 12.61
C GLU A 69 -2.48 1.52 11.64
N ARG A 70 -3.30 1.76 10.61
CA ARG A 70 -3.11 2.90 9.71
C ARG A 70 -3.15 4.24 10.46
N ARG A 71 -4.10 4.43 11.39
CA ARG A 71 -4.16 5.64 12.23
C ARG A 71 -2.89 5.81 13.08
N ARG A 72 -2.38 4.70 13.64
CA ARG A 72 -1.13 4.70 14.42
C ARG A 72 0.07 5.12 13.57
N LEU A 73 0.20 4.56 12.37
CA LEU A 73 1.29 4.88 11.43
C LEU A 73 1.24 6.35 10.99
N MET A 74 0.05 6.86 10.67
CA MET A 74 -0.12 8.28 10.32
C MET A 74 0.31 9.20 11.48
N ALA A 75 -0.10 8.89 12.72
CA ALA A 75 0.30 9.68 13.89
C ALA A 75 1.82 9.70 14.08
N LEU A 76 2.49 8.55 13.90
CA LEU A 76 3.94 8.45 13.94
C LEU A 76 4.62 9.23 12.82
N HIS A 77 4.07 9.17 11.60
CA HIS A 77 4.60 9.90 10.45
C HIS A 77 4.53 11.42 10.68
N ILE A 78 3.39 11.92 11.19
CA ILE A 78 3.20 13.32 11.58
C ILE A 78 4.20 13.71 12.69
N LYS A 79 4.32 12.90 13.73
CA LYS A 79 5.26 13.13 14.84
C LYS A 79 6.71 13.26 14.33
N ARG A 80 7.17 12.29 13.54
CA ARG A 80 8.52 12.29 12.94
C ARG A 80 8.75 13.55 12.10
N ARG A 81 7.75 13.98 11.32
CA ARG A 81 7.83 15.20 10.52
C ARG A 81 8.02 16.45 11.38
N PHE A 82 7.30 16.56 12.50
CA PHE A 82 7.44 17.68 13.42
C PHE A 82 8.77 17.65 14.18
N GLU A 83 9.25 16.48 14.61
CA GLU A 83 10.54 16.33 15.30
C GLU A 83 11.75 16.67 14.42
N MET A 84 11.70 16.35 13.12
CA MET A 84 12.77 16.69 12.18
C MET A 84 12.77 18.17 11.72
N SER A 85 11.70 18.91 12.01
CA SER A 85 11.56 20.32 11.60
C SER A 85 11.93 21.31 12.72
N GLY A 86 12.35 20.81 13.88
CA GLY A 86 12.70 21.60 15.08
C GLY A 86 14.20 21.67 15.34
#